data_AF-A0A1E8CXT1-F1
#
_entry.id   AF-A0A1E8CXT1-F1
#
_cell.length_a   1.000
_cell.length_b   1.000
_cell.length_c   1.000
_cell.angle_alpha   90.00
_cell.angle_beta   90.00
_cell.angle_gamma   90.00
#
_symmetry.space_group_name_H-M   'P 1'
#
loop_
_entity.id
_entity.type
_entity.pdbx_description
1 polymer ?
#
loop_
_entity_poly.entity_id
_entity_poly.type
_entity_poly.pdbx_seq_one_letter_code
_entity_poly.pdbx_strand_id
1 'polypeptide(L)' 'MIEDDPNVTDKRFPGNPTRPYRTTEPLRVLEEVIGWEPPPPAMVQRLREHVAELAGLGIEAMDD' A
#
# COMPACT_ATOMS: atom_id res chain seq x y z
N MET A 1 -2.98 14.22 11.98
CA MET A 1 -3.88 13.14 12.42
C MET A 1 -3.52 11.92 11.60
N ILE A 2 -3.32 10.77 12.23
CA ILE A 2 -3.06 9.51 11.53
C ILE A 2 -4.39 8.76 11.45
N GLU A 3 -4.75 8.28 10.27
CA GLU A 3 -5.96 7.51 10.02
C GLU A 3 -5.67 6.25 9.20
N ASP A 4 -6.60 5.30 9.22
CA ASP A 4 -6.52 4.09 8.42
C ASP A 4 -6.56 4.42 6.92
N ASP A 5 -5.75 3.74 6.11
CA ASP A 5 -5.76 3.94 4.66
C ASP A 5 -7.04 3.36 4.03
N PRO A 6 -7.91 4.20 3.41
CA PRO A 6 -9.15 3.74 2.81
C PRO A 6 -8.93 2.97 1.51
N ASN A 7 -7.72 2.89 0.95
CA ASN A 7 -7.43 2.05 -0.22
C ASN A 7 -7.30 0.57 0.14
N VAL A 8 -7.11 0.24 1.42
CA VAL A 8 -6.77 -1.13 1.85
C VAL A 8 -7.62 -1.60 3.04
N THR A 9 -7.91 -0.73 3.99
CA THR A 9 -8.74 -1.04 5.17
C THR A 9 -10.15 -1.39 4.77
N ASP A 10 -10.70 -2.48 5.34
CA ASP A 10 -12.04 -3.00 5.05
C ASP A 10 -12.32 -3.28 3.54
N LYS A 11 -11.28 -3.48 2.72
CA LYS A 11 -11.45 -3.83 1.29
C LYS A 11 -11.55 -5.33 1.05
N ARG A 12 -10.47 -6.05 1.33
CA ARG A 12 -10.39 -7.50 1.10
C ARG A 12 -10.64 -8.32 2.37
N PHE A 13 -10.29 -7.75 3.52
CA PHE A 13 -10.41 -8.38 4.83
C PHE A 13 -11.03 -7.39 5.82
N PRO A 14 -11.81 -7.84 6.81
CA PRO A 14 -12.36 -6.97 7.85
C PRO A 14 -11.26 -6.31 8.68
N GLY A 15 -11.45 -5.02 8.98
CA GLY A 15 -10.56 -4.17 9.76
C GLY A 15 -9.27 -3.81 9.02
N ASN A 16 -8.21 -3.54 9.81
CA ASN A 16 -6.91 -3.08 9.34
C ASN A 16 -5.77 -4.09 9.63
N PRO A 17 -5.80 -5.32 9.07
CA PRO A 17 -4.85 -6.38 9.43
C PRO A 17 -3.42 -6.12 8.97
N THR A 18 -3.24 -5.46 7.82
CA THR A 18 -1.93 -5.08 7.28
C THR A 18 -1.42 -3.74 7.84
N ARG A 19 -2.22 -3.07 8.67
CA ARG A 19 -1.94 -1.78 9.30
C ARG A 19 -1.48 -0.65 8.37
N PRO A 20 -2.03 -0.46 7.16
CA PRO A 20 -1.81 0.76 6.40
C PRO A 20 -2.48 1.97 7.06
N TYR A 21 -1.74 3.07 7.08
CA TYR A 21 -2.16 4.37 7.62
C TYR A 21 -1.76 5.48 6.66
N ARG A 22 -2.47 6.61 6.71
CA ARG A 22 -2.13 7.85 5.99
C ARG A 22 -2.24 9.07 6.91
N THR A 23 -1.55 10.15 6.53
CA THR A 23 -1.59 11.46 7.22
C THR A 23 -1.24 12.57 6.23
N THR A 24 -1.90 13.73 6.38
CA THR A 24 -1.55 14.97 5.65
C THR A 24 -0.52 15.82 6.40
N GLU A 25 -0.25 15.50 7.67
CA GLU A 25 0.79 16.14 8.46
C GLU A 25 2.18 15.62 8.09
N PRO A 26 3.22 16.47 8.13
CA PRO A 26 4.57 16.07 7.77
C PRO A 26 5.14 15.02 8.74
N LEU A 27 5.90 14.06 8.19
CA LEU A 27 6.59 13.03 8.94
C LEU A 27 8.09 13.35 9.08
N ARG A 28 8.68 12.95 10.21
CA ARG A 28 10.13 12.98 10.43
C ARG A 28 10.70 11.58 10.22
N VAL A 29 11.70 11.45 9.34
CA VAL A 29 12.49 10.21 9.19
C VAL A 29 13.41 10.08 10.40
N LEU A 30 13.32 8.97 11.14
CA LEU A 30 14.10 8.75 12.36
C LEU A 30 15.25 7.77 12.13
N GLU A 31 15.00 6.72 11.35
CA GLU A 31 15.96 5.65 11.10
C GLU A 31 15.69 4.96 9.75
N GLU A 32 16.69 4.22 9.28
CA GLU A 32 16.58 3.31 8.13
C GLU A 32 16.61 1.86 8.63
N VAL A 33 15.64 1.06 8.19
CA VAL A 33 15.61 -0.37 8.51
C VAL A 33 16.47 -1.13 7.50
N ILE A 34 17.65 -1.56 7.95
CA ILE A 34 18.55 -2.41 7.17
C ILE A 34 18.24 -3.89 7.36
N GLY A 35 18.54 -4.72 6.35
CA GLY A 35 18.38 -6.18 6.44
C GLY A 35 16.95 -6.69 6.22
N TRP A 36 16.05 -5.86 5.68
CA TRP A 36 14.76 -6.33 5.20
C TRP A 36 14.93 -7.21 3.96
N GLU A 37 14.30 -8.38 3.96
CA GLU A 37 14.32 -9.30 2.82
C GLU A 37 13.20 -8.94 1.83
N PRO A 38 13.53 -8.56 0.59
CA PRO A 38 12.52 -8.22 -0.39
C PRO A 38 11.76 -9.47 -0.85
N PRO A 39 10.47 -9.32 -1.25
CA PRO A 39 9.74 -10.39 -1.90
C PRO A 39 10.47 -10.88 -3.16
N PRO A 40 10.29 -12.15 -3.55
CA PRO A 40 10.86 -12.68 -4.78
C PRO A 40 10.52 -11.81 -6.00
N PRO A 41 11.45 -11.56 -6.94
CA PRO A 41 11.20 -10.69 -8.08
C PRO A 41 9.96 -11.08 -8.89
N ALA A 42 9.72 -12.38 -9.07
CA ALA A 42 8.53 -12.89 -9.77
C ALA A 42 7.20 -12.52 -9.06
N MET A 43 7.21 -12.39 -7.73
CA MET A 43 6.03 -11.90 -7.00
C MET A 43 5.81 -10.42 -7.26
N VAL A 44 6.88 -9.61 -7.22
CA VAL A 44 6.79 -8.17 -7.50
C VAL A 44 6.28 -7.92 -8.93
N GLN A 45 6.75 -8.69 -9.91
CA GLN A 45 6.27 -8.55 -11.30
C GLN A 45 4.78 -8.86 -11.43
N ARG A 46 4.31 -9.95 -10.84
CA ARG A 46 2.87 -10.27 -10.84
C ARG A 46 2.02 -9.18 -10.20
N LEU A 47 2.49 -8.55 -9.12
CA LEU A 47 1.78 -7.43 -8.50
C LEU A 47 1.71 -6.22 -9.44
N ARG A 48 2.79 -5.89 -10.15
CA ARG A 48 2.83 -4.78 -11.11
C ARG A 48 1.92 -5.02 -12.32
N GLU A 49 1.94 -6.23 -12.87
CA GLU A 49 1.07 -6.63 -13.97
C GLU A 49 -0.41 -6.50 -13.58
N HIS A 50 -0.77 -6.96 -12.38
CA HIS A 50 -2.14 -6.85 -11.89
C HIS A 50 -2.60 -5.40 -11.69
N VAL A 51 -1.74 -4.52 -11.15
CA VAL A 51 -2.05 -3.10 -11.03
C VAL A 51 -2.25 -2.45 -12.40
N ALA A 52 -1.43 -2.81 -13.40
CA ALA A 52 -1.59 -2.31 -14.76
C ALA A 52 -2.90 -2.77 -15.42
N GLU A 53 -3.31 -4.02 -15.17
CA GLU A 53 -4.61 -4.54 -15.61
C GLU A 53 -5.77 -3.75 -14.99
N LEU A 54 -5.74 -3.51 -13.67
CA LEU A 54 -6.75 -2.73 -12.96
C LEU A 54 -6.86 -1.29 -13.49
N ALA A 55 -5.71 -0.64 -13.74
CA ALA A 55 -5.68 0.68 -14.35
C ALA A 55 -6.31 0.69 -15.75
N GLY A 56 -6.05 -0.35 -16.56
CA GLY A 56 -6.70 -0.54 -17.86
C GLY A 56 -8.23 -0.70 -17.79
N LEU A 57 -8.75 -1.10 -16.63
CA LEU A 57 -10.18 -1.19 -16.32
C LEU A 57 -10.75 0.08 -15.65
N GLY A 58 -9.92 1.13 -15.46
CA GLY A 58 -10.30 2.36 -14.77
C GLY A 58 -10.44 2.21 -13.25
N ILE A 59 -9.84 1.17 -12.66
CA ILE A 59 -9.80 0.96 -11.21
C ILE A 59 -8.46 1.48 -10.70
N GLU A 60 -8.50 2.63 -10.03
CA GLU A 60 -7.33 3.31 -9.49
C GLU A 60 -7.48 3.55 -7.98
N ALA A 61 -6.36 3.78 -7.31
CA ALA A 61 -6.36 4.20 -5.92
C ALA A 61 -6.94 5.61 -5.79
N MET A 62 -7.51 5.91 -4.63
CA MET A 62 -7.99 7.26 -4.31
C MET A 62 -6.80 8.13 -3.85
N ASP A 63 -6.63 9.30 -4.45
CA ASP A 63 -5.49 10.21 -4.30
C ASP A 63 -5.71 11.37 -3.27
N ASP A 64 -6.67 11.23 -2.34
CA ASP A 64 -7.01 12.31 -1.36
C ASP A 64 -5.82 12.85 -0.54
#